data_AF-A0A5B8VT07-F1
#
_entry.id   AF-A0A5B8VT07-F1
#
_cell.length_a   1.000
_cell.length_b   1.000
_cell.length_c   1.000
_cell.angle_alpha   90.00
_cell.angle_beta   90.00
_cell.angle_gamma   90.00
#
_symmetry.space_group_name_H-M   'P 1'
#
loop_
_entity.id
_entity.type
_entity.pdbx_description
1 polymer ?
#
loop_
_entity_poly.entity_id
_entity_poly.type
_entity_poly.pdbx_seq_one_letter_code
_entity_poly.pdbx_strand_id
1 'polypeptide(L)'
;MMKRETLLSGISALLLLAACKGKPQPVAENKQVCVSDSMAKIITIDTAKTTAIKNELTLSGEVSNDENNVVKVFPFSSGQILDVKVSLGDKVSKGQTLAIMRSADVAGNYTDLTATKSDLAISKRQLEQAEYLYKNGISSERDYTEAKENYNKAEAANHKIQQQIAINGGGNTNRAAR
;
A
#
# COMPACT_ATOMS: atom_id res chain seq x y z
N MET A 1 14.78 52.76 -56.82
CA MET A 1 13.98 51.98 -55.85
C MET A 1 14.88 50.93 -55.20
N MET A 2 15.49 51.28 -54.06
CA MET A 2 16.28 50.46 -53.10
C MET A 2 17.20 51.43 -52.32
N LYS A 3 17.39 51.19 -51.01
CA LYS A 3 18.38 51.79 -50.08
C LYS A 3 18.07 53.12 -49.35
N ARG A 4 16.90 53.28 -48.72
CA ARG A 4 16.72 54.34 -47.69
C ARG A 4 16.05 53.92 -46.38
N GLU A 5 15.69 52.64 -46.25
CA GLU A 5 15.09 52.03 -45.05
C GLU A 5 16.13 51.57 -44.02
N THR A 6 17.42 51.53 -44.36
CA THR A 6 18.50 51.08 -43.45
C THR A 6 19.11 52.21 -42.61
N LEU A 7 18.63 53.45 -42.73
CA LEU A 7 19.12 54.61 -41.96
C LEU A 7 18.25 54.95 -40.72
N LEU A 8 17.06 54.35 -40.59
CA LEU A 8 16.18 54.57 -39.44
C LEU A 8 16.31 53.51 -38.33
N SER A 9 16.88 52.33 -38.62
CA SER A 9 17.12 51.29 -37.60
C SER A 9 18.40 51.54 -36.77
N GLY A 10 19.35 52.34 -37.29
CA GLY A 10 20.60 52.67 -36.59
C GLY A 10 20.49 53.69 -35.45
N ILE A 11 19.39 54.47 -35.39
CA ILE A 11 19.21 55.51 -34.37
C ILE A 11 18.52 54.95 -33.11
N SER A 12 17.76 53.86 -33.22
CA SER A 12 17.12 53.20 -32.07
C SER A 12 18.12 52.42 -31.21
N ALA A 13 19.22 51.92 -31.79
CA ALA A 13 20.27 51.21 -31.05
C ALA A 13 21.26 52.13 -30.31
N LEU A 14 21.29 53.43 -30.62
CA LEU A 14 22.20 54.39 -29.97
C LEU A 14 21.60 55.06 -28.71
N LEU A 15 20.27 54.99 -28.52
CA LEU A 15 19.57 55.58 -27.36
C LEU A 15 19.46 54.63 -26.15
N LEU A 16 19.76 53.34 -26.30
CA LEU A 16 19.70 52.36 -25.19
C LEU A 16 21.01 52.21 -24.41
N LEU A 17 22.11 52.84 -24.84
CA LEU A 17 23.42 52.80 -24.15
C LEU A 17 23.66 53.98 -23.20
N ALA A 18 22.74 54.95 -23.12
CA ALA A 18 22.87 56.13 -22.24
C ALA A 18 22.08 56.03 -20.91
N ALA A 19 21.55 54.86 -20.56
CA ALA A 19 20.65 54.69 -19.41
C ALA A 19 21.23 53.84 -18.26
N CYS A 20 22.53 53.59 -18.21
CA CYS A 20 23.21 53.04 -17.03
C CYS A 20 23.98 54.13 -16.28
N LYS A 21 23.25 55.05 -15.63
CA LYS A 21 23.78 55.73 -14.44
C LYS A 21 23.75 54.72 -13.30
N GLY A 22 24.78 53.87 -13.21
CA GLY A 22 25.06 53.12 -11.99
C GLY A 22 25.28 54.12 -10.86
N LYS A 23 24.47 54.02 -9.79
CA LYS A 23 24.73 54.77 -8.56
C LYS A 23 26.14 54.42 -8.10
N PRO A 24 27.00 55.41 -7.78
CA PRO A 24 28.30 55.11 -7.21
C PRO A 24 28.08 54.29 -5.94
N GLN A 25 28.61 53.07 -5.92
CA GLN A 25 28.71 52.31 -4.68
C GLN A 25 29.48 53.17 -3.69
N PRO A 26 29.02 53.31 -2.43
CA PRO A 26 29.78 54.04 -1.43
C PRO A 26 31.13 53.36 -1.32
N VAL A 27 32.18 54.07 -1.73
CA VAL A 27 33.55 53.71 -1.45
C VAL A 27 33.62 53.60 0.07
N ALA A 28 33.84 52.38 0.57
CA ALA A 28 34.03 52.14 1.99
C ALA A 28 35.16 53.06 2.45
N GLU A 29 34.80 54.07 3.22
CA GLU A 29 35.72 54.99 3.87
C GLU A 29 36.70 54.14 4.68
N ASN A 30 37.95 54.03 4.23
CA ASN A 30 39.01 53.41 5.00
C ASN A 30 39.35 54.38 6.14
N LYS A 31 38.53 54.38 7.19
CA LYS A 31 38.90 54.92 8.49
C LYS A 31 40.00 54.02 9.03
N GLN A 32 41.22 54.37 8.68
CA GLN A 32 42.41 53.77 9.28
C GLN A 32 42.33 54.10 10.78
N VAL A 33 41.98 53.10 11.58
CA VAL A 33 41.90 53.23 13.03
C VAL A 33 43.33 53.36 13.55
N CYS A 34 43.76 54.58 13.84
CA CYS A 34 45.10 54.84 14.37
C CYS A 34 45.14 54.48 15.86
N VAL A 35 46.00 53.52 16.21
CA VAL A 35 46.25 53.08 17.59
C VAL A 35 47.28 54.01 18.21
N SER A 36 47.07 54.47 19.46
CA SER A 36 48.05 55.29 20.19
C SER A 36 49.28 54.48 20.62
N ASP A 37 50.43 55.12 20.79
CA ASP A 37 51.70 54.43 21.09
C ASP A 37 51.66 53.59 22.39
N SER A 38 50.93 54.08 23.40
CA SER A 38 50.68 53.33 24.64
C SER A 38 49.85 52.07 24.41
N MET A 39 48.91 52.10 23.47
CA MET A 39 48.09 50.96 23.07
C MET A 39 48.88 49.98 22.19
N ALA A 40 49.74 50.47 21.29
CA ALA A 40 50.57 49.62 20.45
C ALA A 40 51.55 48.76 21.27
N LYS A 41 52.04 49.26 22.40
CA LYS A 41 52.98 48.55 23.29
C LYS A 41 52.34 47.37 24.05
N ILE A 42 51.01 47.31 24.13
CA ILE A 42 50.26 46.26 24.83
C ILE A 42 49.49 45.34 23.88
N ILE A 43 49.46 45.64 22.58
CA ILE A 43 48.75 44.83 21.58
C ILE A 43 49.70 43.79 20.98
N THR A 44 49.27 42.53 21.00
CA THR A 44 49.97 41.43 20.33
C THR A 44 49.23 41.11 19.04
N ILE A 45 49.93 41.17 17.91
CA ILE A 45 49.38 40.85 16.58
C ILE A 45 49.91 39.48 16.16
N ASP A 46 49.00 38.60 15.75
CA ASP A 46 49.34 37.30 15.19
C ASP A 46 48.75 37.13 13.79
N THR A 47 49.37 36.29 12.96
CA THR A 47 49.02 36.14 11.54
C THR A 47 47.87 35.13 11.38
N ALA A 48 46.76 35.57 10.78
CA ALA A 48 45.66 34.67 10.43
C ALA A 48 46.12 33.65 9.38
N LYS A 49 46.01 32.35 9.72
CA LYS A 49 46.31 31.25 8.80
C LYS A 49 45.03 30.50 8.48
N THR A 50 44.77 30.26 7.20
CA THR A 50 43.69 29.40 6.76
C THR A 50 44.09 27.94 6.99
N THR A 51 43.37 27.27 7.88
CA THR A 51 43.54 25.85 8.16
C THR A 51 42.26 25.13 7.78
N ALA A 52 42.37 23.94 7.18
CA ALA A 52 41.21 23.11 6.88
C ALA A 52 40.59 22.59 8.18
N ILE A 53 39.41 23.12 8.54
CA ILE A 53 38.65 22.66 9.70
C ILE A 53 37.70 21.56 9.23
N LYS A 54 37.73 20.41 9.91
CA LYS A 54 36.69 19.39 9.76
C LYS A 54 35.54 19.75 10.69
N ASN A 55 34.42 20.19 10.12
CA ASN A 55 33.18 20.35 10.84
C ASN A 55 32.41 19.03 10.81
N GLU A 56 32.26 18.38 11.95
CA GLU A 56 31.44 17.19 12.12
C GLU A 56 30.11 17.58 12.77
N LEU A 57 29.01 17.11 12.21
CA LEU A 57 27.67 17.29 12.76
C LEU A 57 27.16 15.93 13.23
N THR A 58 27.06 15.77 14.55
CA THR A 58 26.52 14.56 15.16
C THR A 58 24.99 14.63 15.18
N LEU A 59 24.34 13.74 14.45
CA LEU A 59 22.89 13.59 14.44
C LEU A 59 22.53 12.22 15.05
N SER A 60 21.49 12.20 15.87
CA SER A 60 20.91 10.94 16.35
C SER A 60 19.95 10.39 15.31
N GLY A 61 20.06 9.10 15.02
CA GLY A 61 19.15 8.37 14.14
C GLY A 61 18.73 7.05 14.77
N GLU A 62 17.58 6.54 14.36
CA GLU A 62 17.08 5.22 14.76
C GLU A 62 17.18 4.27 13.58
N VAL A 63 17.61 3.03 13.84
CA VAL A 63 17.60 1.96 12.83
C VAL A 63 16.23 1.29 12.90
N SER A 64 15.37 1.59 11.94
CA SER A 64 14.08 0.93 11.78
C SER A 64 14.18 -0.25 10.82
N ASN A 65 13.20 -1.15 10.92
CA ASN A 65 13.05 -2.22 9.94
C ASN A 65 12.62 -1.63 8.59
N ASP A 66 13.10 -2.21 7.50
CA ASP A 66 12.57 -1.92 6.17
C ASP A 66 11.14 -2.43 6.08
N GLU A 67 10.18 -1.50 6.00
CA GLU A 67 8.75 -1.80 5.94
C GLU A 67 8.38 -2.68 4.75
N ASN A 68 9.18 -2.69 3.67
CA ASN A 68 8.96 -3.57 2.52
C ASN A 68 9.28 -5.05 2.82
N ASN A 69 10.07 -5.31 3.86
CA ASN A 69 10.53 -6.65 4.25
C ASN A 69 9.84 -7.16 5.54
N VAL A 70 8.85 -6.42 6.06
CA VAL A 70 8.08 -6.80 7.24
C VAL A 70 6.63 -7.10 6.86
N VAL A 71 6.19 -8.34 7.08
CA VAL A 71 4.80 -8.75 6.86
C VAL A 71 4.16 -9.12 8.19
N LYS A 72 3.09 -8.41 8.56
CA LYS A 72 2.24 -8.77 9.70
C LYS A 72 1.20 -9.79 9.24
N VAL A 73 1.23 -10.98 9.83
CA VAL A 73 0.32 -12.08 9.50
C VAL A 73 -0.86 -12.06 10.48
N PHE A 74 -2.08 -12.02 9.94
CA PHE A 74 -3.32 -12.05 10.72
C PHE A 74 -4.19 -13.23 10.29
N PRO A 75 -4.92 -13.86 11.22
CA PRO A 75 -5.90 -14.88 10.86
C PRO A 75 -7.09 -14.27 10.10
N PHE A 76 -7.65 -15.03 9.15
CA PHE A 76 -8.84 -14.63 8.38
C PHE A 76 -10.14 -14.70 9.21
N SER A 77 -10.17 -15.52 10.26
CA SER A 77 -11.34 -15.74 11.10
C SER A 77 -10.95 -15.72 12.58
N SER A 78 -11.88 -15.31 13.44
CA SER A 78 -11.71 -15.38 14.89
C SER A 78 -11.77 -16.83 15.39
N GLY A 79 -11.03 -17.12 16.46
CA GLY A 79 -10.97 -18.46 17.04
C GLY A 79 -10.00 -18.59 18.21
N GLN A 80 -9.95 -19.80 18.78
CA GLN A 80 -9.01 -20.16 19.83
C GLN A 80 -7.74 -20.76 19.22
N ILE A 81 -6.56 -20.26 19.62
CA ILE A 81 -5.28 -20.89 19.25
C ILE A 81 -5.16 -22.22 20.00
N LEU A 82 -4.98 -23.31 19.26
CA LEU A 82 -4.76 -24.65 19.81
C LEU A 82 -3.28 -24.94 20.01
N ASP A 83 -2.44 -24.47 19.08
CA ASP A 83 -1.01 -24.77 19.09
C ASP A 83 -0.24 -23.68 18.34
N VAL A 84 0.99 -23.41 18.79
CA VAL A 84 1.91 -22.46 18.17
C VAL A 84 3.17 -23.20 17.80
N LYS A 85 3.49 -23.24 16.50
CA LYS A 85 4.57 -24.05 15.94
C LYS A 85 5.91 -23.32 15.83
N VAL A 86 5.94 -22.02 16.11
CA VAL A 86 7.11 -21.16 15.92
C VAL A 86 7.29 -20.24 17.13
N SER A 87 8.54 -19.97 17.48
CA SER A 87 8.92 -19.06 18.56
C SER A 87 9.60 -17.80 18.01
N LEU A 88 9.72 -16.78 18.87
CA LEU A 88 10.41 -15.55 18.50
C LEU A 88 11.89 -15.83 18.16
N GLY A 89 12.31 -15.41 16.97
CA GLY A 89 13.68 -15.62 16.47
C GLY A 89 13.83 -16.83 15.55
N ASP A 90 12.81 -17.68 15.43
CA ASP A 90 12.85 -18.82 14.51
C ASP A 90 12.83 -18.35 13.05
N LYS A 91 13.65 -19.00 12.22
CA LYS A 91 13.63 -18.78 10.77
C LYS A 91 12.45 -19.54 10.16
N VAL A 92 11.54 -18.79 9.53
CA VAL A 92 10.37 -19.37 8.86
C VAL A 92 10.47 -19.25 7.34
N SER A 93 9.86 -20.20 6.63
CA SER A 93 9.78 -20.20 5.16
C SER A 93 8.34 -19.96 4.68
N LYS A 94 8.18 -19.50 3.43
CA LYS A 94 6.86 -19.29 2.82
C LYS A 94 6.05 -20.59 2.83
N GLY A 95 4.83 -20.53 3.36
CA GLY A 95 3.92 -21.67 3.44
C GLY A 95 4.08 -22.54 4.70
N GLN A 96 5.04 -22.23 5.57
CA GLN A 96 5.18 -22.91 6.86
C GLN A 96 4.01 -22.56 7.79
N THR A 97 3.45 -23.57 8.47
CA THR A 97 2.41 -23.37 9.47
C THR A 97 3.00 -22.69 10.71
N LEU A 98 2.44 -21.53 11.07
CA LEU A 98 2.88 -20.76 12.24
C LEU A 98 2.08 -21.14 13.49
N ALA A 99 0.76 -21.29 13.35
CA ALA A 99 -0.14 -21.65 14.45
C ALA A 99 -1.33 -22.46 13.93
N ILE A 100 -1.91 -23.26 14.80
CA ILE A 100 -3.14 -24.00 14.58
C ILE A 100 -4.23 -23.36 15.43
N MET A 101 -5.37 -23.08 14.83
CA MET A 101 -6.50 -22.39 15.45
C MET A 101 -7.80 -23.16 15.21
N ARG A 102 -8.70 -23.12 16.18
CA ARG A 102 -10.08 -23.57 16.07
C ARG A 102 -11.00 -22.36 15.96
N SER A 103 -11.66 -22.19 14.81
CA SER A 103 -12.66 -21.15 14.60
C SER A 103 -14.08 -21.73 14.66
N ALA A 104 -14.94 -21.08 15.46
CA ALA A 104 -16.36 -21.42 15.52
C ALA A 104 -17.08 -21.04 14.20
N ASP A 105 -16.70 -19.91 13.59
CA ASP A 105 -17.31 -19.42 12.35
C ASP A 105 -17.08 -20.40 11.20
N VAL A 106 -15.86 -20.91 11.06
CA VAL A 106 -15.52 -21.92 10.05
C VAL A 106 -16.28 -23.23 10.32
N ALA A 107 -16.39 -23.66 11.57
CA ALA A 107 -17.14 -24.86 11.93
C ALA A 107 -18.65 -24.73 11.62
N GLY A 108 -19.23 -23.55 11.85
CA GLY A 108 -20.60 -23.22 11.47
C GLY A 108 -20.82 -23.35 9.96
N ASN A 109 -19.95 -22.73 9.15
CA ASN A 109 -20.03 -22.81 7.69
C ASN A 109 -19.97 -24.26 7.17
N TYR A 110 -19.16 -25.14 7.78
CA TYR A 110 -19.11 -26.56 7.41
C TYR A 110 -20.39 -27.33 7.75
N THR A 111 -21.07 -26.91 8.82
CA THR A 111 -22.38 -27.47 9.21
C THR A 111 -23.42 -27.06 8.18
N ASP A 112 -23.47 -25.78 7.82
CA ASP A 112 -24.36 -25.24 6.79
C ASP A 112 -24.08 -25.86 5.41
N LEU A 113 -22.82 -26.14 5.08
CA LEU A 113 -22.46 -26.85 3.85
C LEU A 113 -23.05 -28.26 3.82
N THR A 114 -23.07 -28.93 4.97
CA THR A 114 -23.63 -30.29 5.07
C THR A 114 -25.16 -30.27 4.91
N ALA A 115 -25.83 -29.27 5.50
CA ALA A 115 -27.26 -29.05 5.35
C ALA A 115 -27.63 -28.74 3.88
N THR A 116 -27.01 -27.72 3.29
CA THR A 116 -27.26 -27.31 1.90
C THR A 116 -26.90 -28.38 0.87
N LYS A 117 -25.94 -29.28 1.15
CA LYS A 117 -25.67 -30.46 0.32
C LYS A 117 -26.81 -31.47 0.35
N SER A 118 -27.39 -31.69 1.52
CA SER A 118 -28.55 -32.58 1.66
C SER A 118 -29.77 -31.99 0.92
N ASP A 119 -30.02 -30.70 1.09
CA ASP A 119 -31.13 -30.00 0.42
C ASP A 119 -30.97 -30.02 -1.11
N LEU A 120 -29.76 -29.74 -1.61
CA LEU A 120 -29.46 -29.86 -3.04
C LEU A 120 -29.72 -31.27 -3.58
N ALA A 121 -29.35 -32.31 -2.82
CA ALA A 121 -29.61 -33.69 -3.22
C ALA A 121 -31.10 -34.04 -3.23
N ILE A 122 -31.90 -33.46 -2.32
CA ILE A 122 -33.36 -33.61 -2.30
C ILE A 122 -33.98 -32.91 -3.50
N SER A 123 -33.68 -31.62 -3.71
CA SER A 123 -34.23 -30.85 -4.83
C SER A 123 -33.82 -31.41 -6.19
N LYS A 124 -32.61 -31.98 -6.31
CA LYS A 124 -32.17 -32.69 -7.51
C LYS A 124 -33.06 -33.90 -7.81
N ARG A 125 -33.34 -34.74 -6.82
CA ARG A 125 -34.25 -35.89 -6.99
C ARG A 125 -35.69 -35.46 -7.29
N GLN A 126 -36.14 -34.34 -6.73
CA GLN A 126 -37.47 -33.79 -7.04
C GLN A 126 -37.55 -33.31 -8.49
N LEU A 127 -36.51 -32.61 -8.97
CA LEU A 127 -36.40 -32.21 -10.38
C LEU A 127 -36.39 -33.42 -11.31
N GLU A 128 -35.56 -34.43 -11.03
CA GLU A 128 -35.49 -35.65 -11.86
C GLU A 128 -36.84 -36.36 -11.97
N GLN A 129 -37.60 -36.44 -10.87
CA GLN A 129 -38.95 -37.02 -10.86
C GLN A 129 -39.96 -36.15 -11.62
N ALA A 130 -39.94 -34.83 -11.42
CA ALA A 130 -40.83 -33.92 -12.13
C ALA A 130 -40.55 -33.91 -13.64
N GLU A 131 -39.27 -33.96 -14.04
CA GLU A 131 -38.85 -34.08 -15.44
C GLU A 131 -39.32 -35.40 -16.05
N TYR A 132 -39.21 -36.51 -15.32
CA TYR A 132 -39.72 -37.80 -15.77
C TYR A 132 -41.25 -37.77 -15.97
N LEU A 133 -42.01 -37.24 -15.02
CA LEU A 133 -43.47 -37.17 -15.12
C LEU A 133 -43.92 -36.22 -16.24
N TYR A 134 -43.24 -35.08 -16.41
CA TYR A 134 -43.53 -34.13 -17.49
C TYR A 134 -43.27 -34.74 -18.88
N LYS A 135 -42.13 -35.41 -19.07
CA LYS A 135 -41.80 -36.10 -20.33
C LYS A 135 -42.79 -37.21 -20.71
N ASN A 136 -43.40 -37.84 -19.70
CA ASN A 136 -44.43 -38.85 -19.91
C ASN A 136 -45.86 -38.27 -19.99
N GLY A 137 -46.01 -36.93 -19.99
CA GLY A 137 -47.31 -36.26 -20.09
C GLY A 137 -48.19 -36.38 -18.85
N ILE A 138 -47.64 -36.79 -17.71
CA ILE A 138 -48.37 -37.01 -16.45
C ILE A 138 -48.46 -35.72 -15.61
N SER A 139 -47.45 -34.86 -15.69
CA SER A 139 -47.33 -33.64 -14.88
C SER A 139 -47.40 -32.37 -15.74
N SER A 140 -47.78 -31.25 -15.12
CA SER A 140 -47.88 -29.96 -15.81
C SER A 140 -46.50 -29.30 -15.98
N GLU A 141 -46.37 -28.45 -17.02
CA GLU A 141 -45.15 -27.65 -17.23
C GLU A 141 -44.83 -26.75 -16.03
N ARG A 142 -45.88 -26.28 -15.34
CA ARG A 142 -45.75 -25.48 -14.11
C ARG A 142 -45.04 -26.27 -13.01
N ASP A 143 -45.40 -27.52 -12.79
CA ASP A 143 -44.78 -28.37 -11.76
C ASP A 143 -43.30 -28.66 -12.06
N TYR A 144 -42.98 -28.93 -13.33
CA TYR A 144 -41.60 -29.08 -13.79
C TYR A 144 -40.78 -27.80 -13.58
N THR A 145 -41.33 -26.65 -13.98
CA THR A 145 -40.66 -25.35 -13.83
C THR A 145 -40.45 -25.01 -12.35
N GLU A 146 -41.44 -25.27 -11.50
CA GLU A 146 -41.32 -25.08 -10.05
C GLU A 146 -40.22 -25.96 -9.44
N ALA A 147 -40.16 -27.25 -9.81
CA ALA A 147 -39.10 -28.15 -9.37
C ALA A 147 -37.71 -27.70 -9.87
N LYS A 148 -37.62 -27.18 -11.10
CA LYS A 148 -36.38 -26.65 -11.67
C LYS A 148 -35.88 -25.42 -10.92
N GLU A 149 -36.77 -24.48 -10.63
CA GLU A 149 -36.43 -23.28 -9.86
C GLU A 149 -36.05 -23.61 -8.42
N ASN A 150 -36.69 -24.61 -7.80
CA ASN A 150 -36.30 -25.09 -6.47
C ASN A 150 -34.91 -25.73 -6.46
N TYR A 151 -34.56 -26.52 -7.48
CA TYR A 151 -33.18 -27.02 -7.66
C TYR A 151 -32.18 -25.88 -7.81
N ASN A 152 -32.45 -24.90 -8.69
CA ASN A 152 -31.56 -23.77 -8.91
C ASN A 152 -31.34 -22.94 -7.62
N LYS A 153 -32.39 -22.76 -6.81
CA LYS A 153 -32.29 -22.10 -5.49
C LYS A 153 -31.40 -22.89 -4.52
N ALA A 154 -31.58 -24.21 -4.44
CA ALA A 154 -30.76 -25.06 -3.58
C ALA A 154 -29.28 -25.09 -4.03
N GLU A 155 -29.04 -25.09 -5.34
CA GLU A 155 -27.69 -25.02 -5.93
C GLU A 155 -27.02 -23.69 -5.59
N ALA A 156 -27.72 -22.56 -5.78
CA ALA A 156 -27.22 -21.24 -5.43
C ALA A 156 -26.92 -21.11 -3.92
N ALA A 157 -27.78 -21.67 -3.06
CA ALA A 157 -27.56 -21.70 -1.63
C ALA A 157 -26.30 -22.51 -1.25
N ASN A 158 -26.10 -23.68 -1.87
CA ASN A 158 -24.91 -24.50 -1.66
C ASN A 158 -23.64 -23.76 -2.10
N HIS A 159 -23.66 -23.17 -3.30
CA HIS A 159 -22.54 -22.42 -3.87
C HIS A 159 -22.17 -21.22 -3.00
N LYS A 160 -23.16 -20.51 -2.46
CA LYS A 160 -22.94 -19.41 -1.51
C LYS A 160 -22.12 -19.85 -0.29
N ILE A 161 -22.48 -20.97 0.33
CA ILE A 161 -21.75 -21.49 1.50
C ILE A 161 -20.35 -21.97 1.10
N GLN A 162 -20.18 -22.60 -0.07
CA GLN A 162 -18.86 -22.97 -0.58
C GLN A 162 -17.96 -21.75 -0.76
N GLN A 163 -18.48 -20.65 -1.31
CA GLN A 163 -17.73 -19.40 -1.44
C GLN A 163 -17.38 -18.77 -0.09
N GLN A 164 -18.30 -18.80 0.87
CA GLN A 164 -18.05 -18.32 2.22
C GLN A 164 -16.93 -19.12 2.92
N ILE A 165 -16.89 -20.44 2.73
CA ILE A 165 -15.79 -21.29 3.22
C ILE A 165 -14.48 -20.97 2.49
N ALA A 166 -14.51 -20.75 1.18
CA ALA A 166 -13.30 -20.43 0.42
C ALA A 166 -12.66 -19.11 0.88
N ILE A 167 -13.48 -18.10 1.20
CA ILE A 167 -13.02 -16.80 1.70
C ILE A 167 -12.46 -16.94 3.13
N ASN A 168 -13.17 -17.64 4.01
CA ASN A 168 -12.81 -17.73 5.43
C ASN A 168 -11.73 -18.78 5.72
N GLY A 169 -11.65 -19.84 4.91
CA GLY A 169 -10.84 -21.03 5.15
C GLY A 169 -9.52 -21.09 4.37
N GLY A 170 -9.24 -20.14 3.48
CA GLY A 170 -7.92 -19.99 2.86
C GLY A 170 -7.30 -21.29 2.35
N GLY A 171 -8.08 -22.08 1.60
CA GLY A 171 -7.59 -23.23 0.81
C GLY A 171 -7.25 -24.53 1.55
N ASN A 172 -6.95 -24.55 2.86
CA ASN A 172 -6.48 -25.76 3.57
C ASN A 172 -7.03 -25.92 5.00
N THR A 173 -8.33 -25.68 5.21
CA THR A 173 -8.97 -26.06 6.48
C THR A 173 -9.25 -27.56 6.51
N ASN A 174 -8.42 -28.31 7.24
CA ASN A 174 -8.72 -29.70 7.56
C ASN A 174 -9.89 -29.75 8.55
N ARG A 175 -10.94 -30.51 8.22
CA ARG A 175 -11.94 -30.89 9.23
C ARG A 175 -11.20 -31.69 10.28
N ALA A 176 -11.13 -31.18 11.51
CA ALA A 176 -10.72 -31.99 12.64
C ALA A 176 -11.69 -33.17 12.72
N ALA A 177 -11.24 -34.36 12.33
CA ALA A 177 -11.93 -35.58 12.68
C ALA A 177 -11.96 -35.62 14.21
N ARG A 178 -13.16 -35.69 14.77
CA ARG A 178 -13.35 -35.95 16.20
C ARG A 178 -12.67 -37.26 16.57
#